data_AF-A0AAW3FH71-F1
#
_entry.id   AF-A0AAW3FH71-F1
#
_cell.length_a   1.000
_cell.length_b   1.000
_cell.length_c   1.000
_cell.angle_alpha   90.00
_cell.angle_beta   90.00
_cell.angle_gamma   90.00
#
_symmetry.space_group_name_H-M   'P 1'
#
loop_
_entity.id
_entity.type
_entity.pdbx_description
1 polymer ?
#
loop_
_entity_poly.entity_id
_entity_poly.type
_entity_poly.pdbx_seq_one_letter_code
_entity_poly.pdbx_strand_id
1 'polypeptide(L)'
;MFSFKKYFDKKKEKKRIAQQHVLEKKCVDYFDKSVSRMTGSLEMLVGDMPLSVEGIYLLGKFINDSFPLQAVRLHCLYEGGRPVLSYGDYPQRSPYEWLTAVENFPEELWLSVDDYPRPTCPALLLCEYGGGHYEVVEYENKTWTTELCFPVKPTRYFVLDFLKDKE
;
A
#
# COMPACT_ATOMS: atom_id res chain seq x y z
N MET A 1 32.09 32.64 -1.89
CA MET A 1 32.94 31.43 -1.73
C MET A 1 32.10 30.20 -2.04
N PHE A 2 32.22 29.63 -3.24
CA PHE A 2 31.48 28.42 -3.63
C PHE A 2 32.07 27.22 -2.87
N SER A 3 31.28 26.60 -2.00
CA SER A 3 31.70 25.39 -1.29
C SER A 3 31.52 24.18 -2.20
N PHE A 4 32.62 23.64 -2.74
CA PHE A 4 32.63 22.41 -3.53
C PHE A 4 31.92 21.25 -2.81
N LYS A 5 32.04 21.18 -1.48
CA LYS A 5 31.33 20.20 -0.63
C LYS A 5 29.82 20.27 -0.82
N LYS A 6 29.22 21.46 -0.71
CA LYS A 6 27.77 21.67 -0.94
C LYS A 6 27.32 21.26 -2.34
N TYR A 7 28.18 21.44 -3.35
CA TYR A 7 27.88 21.04 -4.72
C TYR A 7 27.84 19.51 -4.90
N PHE A 8 28.84 18.80 -4.37
CA PHE A 8 28.87 17.33 -4.42
C PHE A 8 27.74 16.70 -3.61
N ASP A 9 27.42 17.24 -2.43
CA ASP A 9 26.30 16.78 -1.61
C ASP A 9 24.97 16.92 -2.37
N LYS A 10 24.73 18.07 -3.02
CA LYS A 10 23.55 18.29 -3.86
C LYS A 10 23.48 17.35 -5.06
N LYS A 11 24.62 17.03 -5.68
CA LYS A 11 24.68 16.09 -6.81
C LYS A 11 24.38 14.65 -6.37
N LYS A 12 24.92 14.25 -5.23
CA LYS A 12 24.65 12.93 -4.62
C LYS A 12 23.17 12.79 -4.27
N GLU A 13 22.59 13.84 -3.69
CA GLU A 13 21.16 13.87 -3.35
C GLU A 13 20.26 13.74 -4.58
N LYS A 14 20.53 14.51 -5.63
CA LYS A 14 19.79 14.40 -6.89
C LYS A 14 19.87 12.99 -7.49
N LYS A 15 21.05 12.36 -7.43
CA LYS A 15 21.23 10.99 -7.92
C LYS A 15 20.39 10.00 -7.10
N ARG A 16 20.37 10.15 -5.78
CA ARG A 16 19.55 9.32 -4.88
C ARG A 16 18.05 9.46 -5.19
N ILE A 17 17.56 10.69 -5.31
CA ILE A 17 16.15 10.96 -5.66
C ILE A 17 15.80 10.35 -7.03
N ALA A 18 16.68 10.51 -8.02
CA ALA A 18 16.44 9.93 -9.35
C ALA A 18 16.38 8.39 -9.31
N GLN A 19 17.25 7.75 -8.52
CA GLN A 19 17.24 6.30 -8.33
C GLN A 19 15.97 5.84 -7.62
N GLN A 20 15.56 6.55 -6.56
CA GLN A 20 14.31 6.29 -5.85
C GLN A 20 13.11 6.41 -6.78
N HIS A 21 13.02 7.49 -7.57
CA HIS A 21 11.92 7.70 -8.51
C HIS A 21 11.81 6.58 -9.58
N VAL A 22 12.93 5.99 -9.99
CA VAL A 22 12.93 4.82 -10.88
C VAL A 22 12.34 3.59 -10.18
N LEU A 23 12.62 3.38 -8.89
CA LEU A 23 12.02 2.30 -8.11
C LEU A 23 10.51 2.51 -7.92
N GLU A 24 10.09 3.73 -7.58
CA GLU A 24 8.68 4.09 -7.42
C GLU A 24 7.89 3.85 -8.72
N LYS A 25 8.47 4.20 -9.88
CA LYS A 25 7.87 3.87 -11.19
C LYS A 25 7.71 2.38 -11.44
N LYS A 26 8.69 1.56 -11.02
CA LYS A 26 8.57 0.10 -11.11
C LYS A 26 7.45 -0.45 -10.24
N CYS A 27 7.21 0.16 -9.07
CA CYS A 27 6.10 -0.22 -8.20
C CYS A 27 4.76 0.00 -8.91
N VAL A 28 4.56 1.20 -9.48
CA VAL A 28 3.35 1.53 -10.24
C VAL A 28 3.18 0.61 -11.44
N ASP A 29 4.24 0.42 -12.25
CA ASP A 29 4.22 -0.49 -13.40
C ASP A 29 3.82 -1.92 -13.01
N TYR A 30 4.33 -2.42 -11.88
CA TYR A 30 3.99 -3.74 -11.35
C TYR A 30 2.52 -3.80 -10.90
N PHE A 31 2.05 -2.80 -10.15
CA PHE A 31 0.68 -2.73 -9.67
C PHE A 31 -0.35 -2.68 -10.81
N ASP A 32 -0.02 -1.96 -11.88
CA ASP A 32 -0.89 -1.81 -13.04
C ASP A 32 -0.95 -3.07 -13.90
N LYS A 33 0.18 -3.75 -14.10
CA LYS A 33 0.34 -4.75 -15.16
C LYS A 33 0.53 -6.18 -14.66
N SER A 34 1.00 -6.38 -13.44
CA SER A 34 1.52 -7.67 -12.97
C SER A 34 0.81 -8.21 -11.74
N VAL A 35 0.11 -7.38 -10.98
CA VAL A 35 -0.66 -7.82 -9.82
C VAL A 35 -1.83 -8.70 -10.26
N SER A 36 -1.90 -9.91 -9.69
CA SER A 36 -3.05 -10.81 -9.86
C SER A 36 -4.26 -10.23 -9.13
N ARG A 37 -5.33 -9.97 -9.88
CA ARG A 37 -6.60 -9.42 -9.38
C ARG A 37 -7.65 -10.51 -9.30
N MET A 38 -8.00 -10.88 -8.08
CA MET A 38 -9.04 -11.86 -7.77
C MET A 38 -10.42 -11.20 -7.82
N THR A 39 -11.36 -11.81 -8.52
CA THR A 39 -12.75 -11.38 -8.62
C THR A 39 -13.68 -12.54 -8.26
N GLY A 40 -14.94 -12.25 -7.91
CA GLY A 40 -15.92 -13.28 -7.52
C GLY A 40 -16.43 -13.11 -6.09
N SER A 41 -16.90 -14.19 -5.47
CA SER A 41 -17.36 -14.18 -4.07
C SER A 41 -16.22 -14.55 -3.12
N LEU A 42 -16.25 -14.08 -1.87
CA LEU A 42 -15.22 -14.40 -0.88
C LEU A 42 -15.09 -15.91 -0.63
N GLU A 43 -16.22 -16.61 -0.60
CA GLU A 43 -16.27 -18.06 -0.40
C GLU A 43 -15.51 -18.80 -1.51
N MET A 44 -15.62 -18.35 -2.76
CA MET A 44 -14.85 -18.92 -3.87
C MET A 44 -13.35 -18.64 -3.76
N LEU A 45 -12.98 -17.47 -3.23
CA LEU A 45 -11.58 -17.06 -3.11
C LEU A 45 -10.85 -17.78 -1.97
N VAL A 46 -11.56 -18.08 -0.88
CA VAL A 46 -11.02 -18.87 0.23
C VAL A 46 -10.96 -20.34 -0.12
N GLY A 47 -11.95 -20.87 -0.86
CA GLY A 47 -12.06 -22.30 -1.12
C GLY A 47 -12.03 -23.10 0.19
N ASP A 48 -11.19 -24.14 0.24
CA ASP A 48 -10.93 -24.94 1.44
C ASP A 48 -9.73 -24.44 2.26
N MET A 49 -9.17 -23.24 1.97
CA MET A 49 -8.04 -22.75 2.74
C MET A 49 -8.44 -22.54 4.20
N PRO A 50 -7.72 -23.15 5.16
CA PRO A 50 -7.93 -22.87 6.56
C PRO A 50 -7.44 -21.45 6.84
N LEU A 51 -8.36 -20.48 6.84
CA LEU A 51 -8.06 -19.14 7.32
C LEU A 51 -7.86 -19.19 8.83
N SER A 52 -6.70 -18.72 9.28
CA SER A 52 -6.45 -18.49 10.70
C SER A 52 -7.32 -17.33 11.21
N VAL A 53 -7.47 -17.24 12.53
CA VAL A 53 -8.09 -16.06 13.18
C VAL A 53 -7.31 -14.78 12.88
N GLU A 54 -5.99 -14.89 12.66
CA GLU A 54 -5.13 -13.76 12.27
C GLU A 54 -5.45 -13.26 10.85
N GLY A 55 -5.96 -14.13 9.98
CA GLY A 55 -6.39 -13.78 8.64
C GLY A 55 -5.25 -13.41 7.69
N ILE A 56 -5.61 -12.93 6.51
CA ILE A 56 -4.69 -12.55 5.44
C ILE A 56 -4.98 -11.10 5.06
N TYR A 57 -3.94 -10.29 4.89
CA TYR A 57 -4.09 -8.93 4.40
C TYR A 57 -4.18 -8.88 2.88
N LEU A 58 -5.20 -8.19 2.41
CA LEU A 58 -5.50 -7.98 1.01
C LEU A 58 -5.53 -6.48 0.71
N LEU A 59 -5.11 -6.11 -0.48
CA LEU A 59 -5.46 -4.83 -1.08
C LEU A 59 -6.70 -5.03 -1.95
N GLY A 60 -7.74 -4.24 -1.72
CA GLY A 60 -8.99 -4.33 -2.45
C GLY A 60 -9.38 -3.01 -3.11
N LYS A 61 -10.02 -3.12 -4.27
CA LYS A 61 -10.74 -2.01 -4.89
C LYS A 61 -12.24 -2.17 -4.66
N PHE A 62 -12.90 -1.15 -4.11
CA PHE A 62 -14.30 -1.17 -3.71
C PHE A 62 -15.14 -0.16 -4.51
N ILE A 63 -16.38 -0.53 -4.81
CA ILE A 63 -17.25 0.17 -5.78
C ILE A 63 -17.89 1.43 -5.16
N ASN A 64 -18.23 1.40 -3.88
CA ASN A 64 -19.09 2.42 -3.24
C ASN A 64 -18.43 3.12 -2.04
N ASP A 65 -17.12 3.00 -1.89
CA ASP A 65 -16.41 3.64 -0.79
C ASP A 65 -15.83 5.00 -1.18
N SER A 66 -15.77 5.91 -0.21
CA SER A 66 -15.14 7.22 -0.38
C SER A 66 -13.65 7.09 -0.71
N PHE A 67 -13.04 6.00 -0.26
CA PHE A 67 -11.69 5.57 -0.60
C PHE A 67 -11.77 4.24 -1.34
N PRO A 68 -11.74 4.25 -2.69
CA PRO A 68 -11.99 3.06 -3.47
C PRO A 68 -10.88 2.01 -3.36
N LEU A 69 -9.68 2.37 -2.86
CA LEU A 69 -8.61 1.41 -2.60
C LEU A 69 -8.34 1.35 -1.10
N GLN A 70 -8.41 0.14 -0.52
CA GLN A 70 -8.21 -0.07 0.91
C GLN A 70 -7.47 -1.38 1.16
N ALA A 71 -6.61 -1.37 2.19
CA ALA A 71 -6.05 -2.58 2.75
C ALA A 71 -7.06 -3.15 3.75
N VAL A 72 -7.44 -4.40 3.57
CA VAL A 72 -8.44 -5.09 4.39
C VAL A 72 -7.92 -6.44 4.84
N ARG A 73 -8.38 -6.89 6.00
CA ARG A 73 -8.09 -8.21 6.53
C ARG A 73 -9.21 -9.17 6.13
N LEU A 74 -8.85 -10.26 5.47
CA LEU A 74 -9.72 -11.40 5.23
C LEU A 74 -9.55 -12.42 6.37
N HIS A 75 -10.60 -12.70 7.12
CA HIS A 75 -10.58 -13.64 8.24
C HIS A 75 -11.95 -14.30 8.44
N CYS A 76 -12.00 -15.30 9.33
CA CYS A 76 -13.24 -15.93 9.76
C CYS A 76 -13.61 -15.46 11.18
N LEU A 77 -14.88 -15.14 11.43
CA LEU A 77 -15.35 -14.69 12.75
C LEU A 77 -15.15 -15.71 13.88
N TYR A 78 -15.03 -16.98 13.51
CA TYR A 78 -14.73 -18.13 14.37
C TYR A 78 -14.10 -19.22 13.49
N GLU A 79 -13.44 -20.22 14.09
CA GLU A 79 -12.86 -21.34 13.32
C GLU A 79 -13.93 -22.02 12.44
N GLY A 80 -13.70 -22.06 11.13
CA GLY A 80 -14.66 -22.59 10.15
C GLY A 80 -15.89 -21.70 9.90
N GLY A 81 -15.89 -20.47 10.39
CA GLY A 81 -16.94 -19.47 10.15
C GLY A 81 -16.89 -18.88 8.73
N ARG A 82 -17.90 -18.07 8.40
CA ARG A 82 -17.95 -17.40 7.09
C ARG A 82 -16.78 -16.43 6.95
N PRO A 83 -16.16 -16.36 5.75
CA PRO A 83 -15.10 -15.39 5.48
C PRO A 83 -15.68 -13.98 5.45
N VAL A 84 -14.95 -13.04 6.04
CA VAL A 84 -15.34 -11.63 6.13
C VAL A 84 -14.13 -10.76 5.84
N LEU A 85 -14.36 -9.65 5.15
CA LEU A 85 -13.38 -8.58 5.03
C LEU A 85 -13.57 -7.59 6.18
N SER A 86 -12.48 -7.04 6.70
CA SER A 86 -12.53 -6.00 7.73
C SER A 86 -11.47 -4.94 7.48
N TYR A 87 -11.85 -3.68 7.66
CA TYR A 87 -10.95 -2.55 7.74
C TYR A 87 -10.73 -2.21 9.22
N GLY A 88 -9.54 -2.54 9.74
CA GLY A 88 -9.31 -2.59 11.19
C GLY A 88 -10.31 -3.53 11.87
N ASP A 89 -11.04 -3.01 12.86
CA ASP A 89 -12.07 -3.74 13.59
C ASP A 89 -13.45 -3.70 12.93
N TYR A 90 -13.60 -2.98 11.82
CA TYR A 90 -14.90 -2.76 11.17
C TYR A 90 -15.10 -3.72 9.99
N PRO A 91 -16.21 -4.49 9.95
CA PRO A 91 -16.53 -5.33 8.80
C PRO A 91 -16.74 -4.50 7.54
N GLN A 92 -16.00 -4.82 6.48
CA GLN A 92 -16.12 -4.17 5.19
C GLN A 92 -17.29 -4.78 4.42
N ARG A 93 -18.33 -3.95 4.20
CA ARG A 93 -19.61 -4.39 3.58
C ARG A 93 -19.75 -3.99 2.13
N SER A 94 -18.93 -3.04 1.68
CA SER A 94 -18.97 -2.56 0.31
C SER A 94 -18.56 -3.68 -0.66
N PRO A 95 -19.27 -3.83 -1.80
CA PRO A 95 -18.83 -4.74 -2.84
C PRO A 95 -17.45 -4.34 -3.37
N TYR A 96 -16.60 -5.33 -3.59
CA TYR A 96 -15.30 -5.13 -4.22
C TYR A 96 -15.37 -5.42 -5.73
N GLU A 97 -14.58 -4.67 -6.50
CA GLU A 97 -14.28 -4.98 -7.90
C GLU A 97 -13.27 -6.12 -7.98
N TRP A 98 -12.19 -6.01 -7.20
CA TRP A 98 -11.14 -7.00 -7.13
C TRP A 98 -10.39 -6.94 -5.81
N LEU A 99 -9.74 -8.06 -5.47
CA LEU A 99 -8.83 -8.20 -4.33
C LEU A 99 -7.47 -8.72 -4.81
N THR A 100 -6.41 -8.45 -4.07
CA THR A 100 -5.11 -9.10 -4.24
C THR A 100 -4.44 -9.30 -2.90
N ALA A 101 -3.71 -10.39 -2.72
CA ALA A 101 -2.94 -10.61 -1.49
C ALA A 101 -1.76 -9.64 -1.42
N VAL A 102 -1.51 -9.07 -0.24
CA VAL A 102 -0.33 -8.21 -0.04
C VAL A 102 0.97 -9.00 -0.24
N GLU A 103 0.95 -10.31 0.01
CA GLU A 103 2.06 -11.23 -0.27
C GLU A 103 2.42 -11.34 -1.76
N ASN A 104 1.51 -10.96 -2.67
CA ASN A 104 1.82 -10.92 -4.10
C ASN A 104 2.73 -9.74 -4.47
N PHE A 105 2.92 -8.75 -3.57
CA PHE A 105 3.79 -7.62 -3.84
C PHE A 105 5.25 -8.01 -3.57
N PRO A 106 6.14 -7.89 -4.56
CA PRO A 106 7.52 -8.36 -4.43
C PRO A 106 8.30 -7.53 -3.40
N GLU A 107 8.96 -8.22 -2.48
CA GLU A 107 9.74 -7.66 -1.38
C GLU A 107 10.77 -6.63 -1.84
N GLU A 108 11.39 -6.82 -3.01
CA GLU A 108 12.38 -5.90 -3.58
C GLU A 108 11.82 -4.57 -4.08
N LEU A 109 10.50 -4.46 -4.25
CA LEU A 109 9.85 -3.20 -4.64
C LEU A 109 9.35 -2.40 -3.45
N TRP A 110 9.34 -2.97 -2.24
CA TRP A 110 9.01 -2.21 -1.04
C TRP A 110 10.16 -1.26 -0.67
N LEU A 111 9.82 0.01 -0.45
CA LEU A 111 10.76 1.04 -0.03
C LEU A 111 10.75 1.17 1.49
N SER A 112 11.87 0.81 2.13
CA SER A 112 12.08 1.05 3.57
C SER A 112 12.13 2.54 3.87
N VAL A 113 11.41 3.00 4.90
CA VAL A 113 11.40 4.42 5.29
C VAL A 113 12.72 4.84 5.94
N ASP A 114 13.57 3.90 6.35
CA ASP A 114 14.92 4.22 6.84
C ASP A 114 15.84 4.66 5.69
N ASP A 115 15.72 4.02 4.52
CA ASP A 115 16.51 4.31 3.32
C ASP A 115 15.88 5.39 2.43
N TYR A 116 14.55 5.36 2.35
CA TYR A 116 13.71 6.25 1.54
C TYR A 116 12.68 6.93 2.44
N PRO A 117 13.03 8.00 3.17
CA PRO A 117 12.16 8.56 4.21
C PRO A 117 10.81 9.09 3.73
N ARG A 118 10.69 9.37 2.43
CA ARG A 118 9.54 10.03 1.80
C ARG A 118 9.48 9.68 0.32
N PRO A 119 8.29 9.49 -0.27
CA PRO A 119 8.12 9.43 -1.71
C PRO A 119 8.68 10.66 -2.44
N THR A 120 9.09 10.48 -3.70
CA THR A 120 9.67 11.60 -4.49
C THR A 120 8.64 12.62 -4.97
N CYS A 121 7.36 12.25 -5.00
CA CYS A 121 6.23 13.10 -5.39
C CYS A 121 4.95 12.66 -4.66
N PRO A 122 3.85 13.43 -4.76
CA PRO A 122 2.56 12.98 -4.28
C PRO A 122 2.17 11.61 -4.84
N ALA A 123 1.69 10.72 -3.98
CA ALA A 123 1.51 9.32 -4.33
C ALA A 123 0.45 8.64 -3.46
N LEU A 124 -0.22 7.65 -4.05
CA LEU A 124 -1.03 6.68 -3.33
C LEU A 124 -0.13 5.51 -2.96
N LEU A 125 -0.11 5.15 -1.68
CA LEU A 125 0.83 4.19 -1.12
C LEU A 125 0.09 3.05 -0.44
N LEU A 126 0.63 1.84 -0.55
CA LEU A 126 0.37 0.76 0.39
C LEU A 126 1.48 0.78 1.44
N CYS A 127 1.12 1.00 2.70
CA CYS A 127 2.04 1.19 3.81
C CYS A 127 1.99 -0.01 4.76
N GLU A 128 3.14 -0.45 5.25
CA GLU A 128 3.23 -1.42 6.34
C GLU A 128 3.70 -0.72 7.62
N TYR A 129 3.04 -0.99 8.74
CA TYR A 129 3.30 -0.38 10.05
C TYR A 129 3.97 -1.32 11.06
N GLY A 130 4.37 -2.52 10.62
CA GLY A 130 4.85 -3.59 11.48
C GLY A 130 3.71 -4.43 12.06
N GLY A 131 4.04 -5.65 12.51
CA GLY A 131 3.06 -6.60 13.05
C GLY A 131 2.02 -7.08 12.03
N GLY A 132 2.32 -6.95 10.72
CA GLY A 132 1.40 -7.30 9.64
C GLY A 132 0.29 -6.28 9.39
N HIS A 133 0.33 -5.09 9.98
CA HIS A 133 -0.68 -4.05 9.74
C HIS A 133 -0.38 -3.26 8.46
N TYR A 134 -1.38 -3.16 7.58
CA TYR A 134 -1.28 -2.44 6.32
C TYR A 134 -2.38 -1.41 6.16
N GLU A 135 -2.04 -0.26 5.56
CA GLU A 135 -3.03 0.76 5.18
C GLU A 135 -2.72 1.35 3.81
N VAL A 136 -3.76 1.80 3.13
CA VAL A 136 -3.62 2.64 1.94
C VAL A 136 -3.58 4.10 2.40
N VAL A 137 -2.57 4.83 1.94
CA VAL A 137 -2.25 6.18 2.42
C VAL A 137 -2.04 7.10 1.23
N GLU A 138 -2.68 8.26 1.27
CA GLU A 138 -2.33 9.36 0.38
C GLU A 138 -1.16 10.13 0.99
N TYR A 139 -0.06 10.20 0.25
CA TYR A 139 1.07 11.05 0.59
C TYR A 139 1.02 12.31 -0.28
N GLU A 140 0.75 13.44 0.37
CA GLU A 140 0.76 14.77 -0.24
C GLU A 140 1.32 15.77 0.78
N ASN A 141 1.90 16.89 0.34
CA ASN A 141 2.33 17.97 1.24
C ASN A 141 3.31 17.57 2.37
N LYS A 142 4.07 16.49 2.15
CA LYS A 142 5.00 15.88 3.14
C LYS A 142 4.29 15.27 4.37
N THR A 143 3.00 14.97 4.24
CA THR A 143 2.19 14.32 5.27
C THR A 143 1.72 12.95 4.77
N TRP A 144 1.67 11.99 5.69
CA TRP A 144 1.10 10.66 5.49
C TRP A 144 -0.33 10.72 6.02
N THR A 145 -1.33 10.70 5.14
CA THR A 145 -2.72 10.82 5.55
C THR A 145 -3.46 9.53 5.21
N THR A 146 -3.91 8.84 6.26
CA THR A 146 -4.79 7.68 6.18
C THR A 146 -6.25 8.15 6.10
N GLU A 147 -7.20 7.28 5.77
CA GLU A 147 -8.64 7.61 5.83
C GLU A 147 -9.07 8.13 7.21
N LEU A 148 -8.44 7.62 8.28
CA LEU A 148 -8.70 8.03 9.66
C LEU A 148 -7.88 9.24 10.10
N CYS A 149 -7.14 9.90 9.19
CA CYS A 149 -6.33 11.09 9.44
C CYS A 149 -5.29 10.96 10.55
N PHE A 150 -4.81 9.74 10.84
CA PHE A 150 -3.76 9.53 11.85
C PHE A 150 -2.36 9.56 11.19
N PRO A 151 -1.48 10.51 11.56
CA PRO A 151 -0.13 10.57 11.01
C PRO A 151 0.76 9.53 11.70
N VAL A 152 0.75 8.30 11.19
CA VAL A 152 1.69 7.26 11.60
C VAL A 152 2.72 7.09 10.48
N LYS A 153 4.00 7.07 10.83
CA LYS A 153 5.10 6.81 9.90
C LYS A 153 5.19 5.30 9.67
N PRO A 154 5.09 4.79 8.43
CA PRO A 154 5.21 3.36 8.17
C PRO A 154 6.66 2.88 8.29
N THR A 155 6.84 1.56 8.40
CA THR A 155 8.14 0.88 8.33
C THR A 155 8.64 0.88 6.88
N ARG A 156 7.74 0.60 5.93
CA ARG A 156 8.00 0.59 4.49
C ARG A 156 6.73 0.88 3.72
N TYR A 157 6.88 1.27 2.46
CA TYR A 157 5.77 1.56 1.56
C TYR A 157 6.01 1.02 0.16
N PHE A 158 4.91 0.77 -0.54
CA PHE A 158 4.86 0.43 -1.95
C PHE A 158 4.04 1.50 -2.68
N VAL A 159 4.54 2.00 -3.81
CA VAL A 159 3.82 3.04 -4.58
C VAL A 159 2.79 2.40 -5.49
N LEU A 160 1.51 2.65 -5.22
CA LEU A 160 0.39 2.15 -6.01
C LEU A 160 0.14 3.04 -7.23
N ASP A 161 0.15 4.35 -7.04
CA ASP A 161 -0.03 5.33 -8.12
C ASP A 161 0.62 6.67 -7.76
N PHE A 162 0.88 7.51 -8.75
CA PHE A 162 1.29 8.89 -8.55
C PHE A 162 0.06 9.80 -8.58
N LEU A 163 -0.13 10.57 -7.52
CA LEU A 163 -1.20 11.57 -7.48
C LEU A 163 -0.76 12.71 -8.40
N LYS A 164 -1.55 12.98 -9.44
CA LYS A 164 -1.37 14.21 -10.21
C LYS A 164 -1.64 15.38 -9.28
N ASP A 165 -0.85 16.44 -9.40
CA ASP A 165 -1.19 17.71 -8.78
C ASP A 165 -2.62 18.06 -9.23
N LYS A 166 -3.54 18.22 -8.27
CA LYS A 166 -4.86 18.79 -8.54
C LYS A 166 -4.59 20.26 -8.93
N GLU A 167 -4.41 20.51 -10.22
CA GLU A 167 -4.41 21.88 -10.78
C GLU A 167 -5.74 22.58 -10.51
#